data_AF-A0A453LUP4-F1
#
_entry.id   AF-A0A453LUP4-F1
#
_cell.length_a   1.000
_cell.length_b   1.000
_cell.length_c   1.000
_cell.angle_alpha   90.00
_cell.angle_beta   90.00
_cell.angle_gamma   90.00
#
_symmetry.space_group_name_H-M   'P 1'
#
loop_
_entity.id
_entity.type
_entity.pdbx_description
1 polymer ?
#
loop_
_entity_poly.entity_id
_entity_poly.type
_entity_poly.pdbx_seq_one_letter_code
_entity_poly.pdbx_strand_id
1 'polypeptide(L)'
;LSGIQLAMAVTVPSAARHLLLLVSATPSSPGRPFRTLYAFGDSLTDTGNTHSTTGPYSFGVSHPLYGTTFFHRPTNRYSDGRLVVEFLATDVLALPSFLLELTTLSRNATATRASYSGVNFGVAGATAIEYEFFARQKPTSRRSPS
;
A
#
# COMPACT_ATOMS: atom_id res chain seq x y z
N LEU A 1 -13.09 -11.90 11.98
CA LEU A 1 -12.81 -13.36 12.08
C LEU A 1 -13.10 -13.79 13.52
N SER A 2 -14.25 -14.42 13.73
CA SER A 2 -14.71 -14.89 15.05
C SER A 2 -13.88 -16.10 15.46
N GLY A 3 -13.17 -16.01 16.59
CA GLY A 3 -12.33 -17.09 17.11
C GLY A 3 -13.18 -18.19 17.72
N ILE A 4 -13.10 -19.40 17.16
CA ILE A 4 -13.70 -20.61 17.73
C ILE A 4 -12.95 -20.91 19.04
N GLN A 5 -13.64 -20.84 20.19
CA GLN A 5 -13.12 -21.28 21.48
C GLN A 5 -13.46 -22.76 21.65
N LEU A 6 -12.45 -23.62 21.61
CA LEU A 6 -12.61 -25.04 21.92
C LEU A 6 -12.41 -25.24 23.43
N ALA A 7 -13.48 -25.50 24.18
CA ALA A 7 -13.42 -25.75 25.62
C ALA A 7 -13.18 -27.24 25.88
N MET A 8 -12.09 -27.59 26.58
CA MET A 8 -11.88 -28.94 27.13
C MET A 8 -12.30 -28.96 28.60
N ALA A 9 -13.24 -29.81 28.97
CA ALA A 9 -13.64 -30.03 30.37
C ALA A 9 -12.88 -31.23 30.94
N VAL A 10 -12.20 -31.05 32.07
CA VAL A 10 -11.57 -32.15 32.83
C VAL A 10 -12.45 -32.49 34.02
N THR A 11 -12.96 -33.72 34.06
CA THR A 11 -13.82 -34.23 35.14
C THR A 11 -12.96 -34.97 36.16
N VAL A 12 -13.04 -34.57 37.44
CA VAL A 12 -12.40 -35.29 38.57
C VAL A 12 -13.51 -35.87 39.46
N PRO A 13 -13.49 -37.16 39.85
CA PRO A 13 -14.61 -37.77 40.54
C PRO A 13 -14.62 -37.48 42.05
N SER A 14 -15.83 -37.23 42.53
CA SER A 14 -16.29 -37.26 43.93
C SER A 14 -16.15 -35.98 44.77
N ALA A 15 -17.33 -35.41 45.07
CA ALA A 15 -17.67 -34.44 46.12
C ALA A 15 -17.19 -32.98 46.04
N ALA A 16 -16.27 -32.58 45.16
CA ALA A 16 -15.87 -31.17 45.05
C ALA A 16 -16.45 -30.49 43.79
N ARG A 17 -17.06 -29.32 44.00
CA ARG A 17 -17.71 -28.45 43.00
C ARG A 17 -16.95 -28.42 41.67
N HIS A 18 -17.66 -28.68 40.58
CA HIS A 18 -17.13 -28.64 39.22
C HIS A 18 -16.54 -27.25 38.91
N LEU A 19 -15.21 -27.13 38.97
CA LEU A 19 -14.50 -25.95 38.47
C LEU A 19 -14.19 -26.19 36.99
N LEU A 20 -15.03 -25.63 36.11
CA LEU A 20 -14.77 -25.64 34.67
C LEU A 20 -13.64 -24.64 34.37
N LEU A 21 -12.44 -25.16 34.09
CA LEU A 21 -11.28 -24.36 33.73
C LEU A 21 -11.26 -24.17 32.22
N LEU A 22 -11.74 -23.01 31.74
CA LEU A 22 -11.67 -22.62 30.33
C LEU A 22 -10.23 -22.22 29.99
N VAL A 23 -9.45 -23.15 29.44
CA VAL A 23 -8.14 -22.85 28.84
C VAL A 23 -8.37 -22.28 27.46
N SER A 24 -8.31 -20.96 27.32
CA SER A 24 -8.34 -20.29 26.03
C SER A 24 -6.95 -20.32 25.39
N ALA A 25 -6.72 -21.29 24.49
CA ALA A 25 -5.58 -21.21 23.58
C ALA A 25 -5.91 -20.15 22.51
N THR A 26 -5.46 -18.92 22.72
CA THR A 26 -5.46 -17.94 21.63
C THR A 26 -4.45 -18.41 20.60
N PRO A 27 -4.83 -18.65 19.32
CA PRO A 27 -3.83 -18.82 18.28
C PRO A 27 -2.99 -17.56 18.30
N SER A 28 -1.72 -17.69 18.67
CA SER A 28 -0.74 -16.63 18.51
C SER A 28 -0.62 -16.40 17.01
N SER A 29 -1.30 -15.36 16.52
CA SER A 29 -1.07 -14.89 15.17
C SER A 29 0.44 -14.68 15.04
N PRO A 30 1.15 -15.39 14.15
CA PRO A 30 2.57 -15.16 13.96
C PRO A 30 2.73 -13.66 13.72
N GLY A 31 3.44 -13.01 14.65
CA GLY A 31 3.52 -11.56 14.67
C GLY A 31 3.92 -11.04 13.30
N ARG A 32 3.32 -9.95 12.85
CA ARG A 32 3.64 -9.36 11.55
C ARG A 32 5.13 -9.00 11.53
N PRO A 33 5.95 -9.63 10.67
CA PRO A 33 7.39 -9.39 10.67
C PRO A 33 7.71 -7.95 10.26
N PHE A 34 6.83 -7.34 9.46
CA PHE A 34 6.92 -5.95 9.04
C PHE A 34 5.67 -5.19 9.49
N ARG A 35 5.87 -4.05 10.13
CA ARG A 35 4.80 -3.12 10.55
C ARG A 35 4.76 -1.86 9.69
N THR A 36 5.76 -1.68 8.83
CA THR A 36 5.94 -0.49 8.02
C THR A 36 6.47 -0.85 6.64
N LEU A 37 5.94 -0.21 5.61
CA LEU A 37 6.41 -0.34 4.22
C LEU A 37 6.77 1.04 3.66
N TYR A 38 7.98 1.16 3.12
CA TYR A 38 8.42 2.33 2.36
C TYR A 38 8.59 1.92 0.91
N ALA A 39 7.90 2.61 0.02
CA ALA A 39 7.90 2.28 -1.40
C ALA A 39 8.54 3.41 -2.21
N PHE A 40 9.39 3.05 -3.17
CA PHE A 40 10.05 3.95 -4.11
C PHE A 40 9.89 3.37 -5.51
N GLY A 41 9.86 4.23 -6.52
CA GLY A 41 9.79 3.77 -7.90
C GLY A 41 9.13 4.78 -8.82
N ASP A 42 8.62 4.26 -9.92
CA ASP A 42 7.97 5.01 -10.99
C ASP A 42 6.43 4.86 -10.95
N SER A 43 5.78 4.98 -12.10
CA SER A 43 4.34 4.82 -12.30
C SER A 43 3.77 3.51 -11.77
N LEU A 44 4.55 2.42 -11.74
CA LEU A 44 4.11 1.11 -11.25
C LEU A 44 3.92 1.08 -9.74
N THR A 45 4.56 2.02 -9.03
CA THR A 45 4.48 2.15 -7.58
C THR A 45 3.75 3.43 -7.18
N ASP A 46 3.64 4.43 -8.06
CA ASP A 46 3.02 5.72 -7.77
C ASP A 46 1.50 5.65 -7.55
N THR A 47 1.08 5.81 -6.30
CA THR A 47 -0.33 5.78 -5.90
C THR A 47 -1.07 7.12 -6.09
N GLY A 48 -0.42 8.16 -6.61
CA GLY A 48 -1.04 9.48 -6.84
C GLY A 48 -0.12 10.69 -6.62
N ASN A 49 1.18 10.47 -6.40
CA ASN A 49 2.19 11.49 -6.16
C ASN A 49 2.49 12.36 -7.38
N THR A 50 2.36 11.84 -8.61
CA THR A 50 2.59 12.62 -9.85
C THR A 50 1.64 13.80 -10.01
N HIS A 51 0.52 13.83 -9.27
CA HIS A 51 -0.36 15.00 -9.21
C HIS A 51 0.29 16.21 -8.50
N SER A 52 1.51 16.09 -7.95
CA SER A 52 2.30 17.25 -7.52
C SER A 52 2.68 18.08 -8.74
N THR A 53 2.27 19.35 -8.75
CA THR A 53 2.44 20.38 -9.80
C THR A 53 3.90 20.64 -10.25
N THR A 54 4.85 19.86 -9.76
CA THR A 54 6.29 19.98 -9.94
C THR A 54 6.93 18.81 -10.71
N GLY A 55 6.19 17.73 -10.97
CA GLY A 55 6.66 16.56 -11.72
C GLY A 55 6.41 16.66 -13.23
N PRO A 56 7.08 15.84 -14.06
CA PRO A 56 6.85 15.81 -15.51
C PRO A 56 5.41 15.38 -15.84
N TYR A 57 4.52 16.35 -16.00
CA TYR A 57 3.14 16.21 -16.47
C TYR A 57 3.13 15.78 -17.95
N SER A 58 3.30 14.48 -18.22
CA SER A 58 3.31 13.98 -19.60
C SER A 58 2.10 13.10 -19.93
N PHE A 59 1.42 12.52 -18.94
CA PHE A 59 0.30 11.61 -19.17
C PHE A 59 -0.80 11.87 -18.15
N GLY A 60 -1.94 12.39 -18.61
CA GLY A 60 -3.08 12.58 -17.72
C GLY A 60 -3.69 11.23 -17.35
N VAL A 61 -3.58 10.87 -16.08
CA VAL A 61 -4.16 9.67 -15.47
C VAL A 61 -5.46 9.97 -14.69
N SER A 62 -5.97 11.20 -14.85
CA SER A 62 -7.22 11.68 -14.27
C SER A 62 -8.44 11.49 -15.20
N HIS A 63 -8.30 10.66 -16.24
CA HIS A 63 -9.32 10.45 -17.28
C HIS A 63 -10.07 9.12 -17.10
N PRO A 64 -11.26 8.97 -17.72
CA PRO A 64 -11.95 7.68 -17.77
C PRO A 64 -11.03 6.57 -18.33
N LEU A 65 -11.19 5.34 -17.82
CA LEU A 65 -10.31 4.14 -17.91
C LEU A 65 -9.47 3.88 -16.65
N TYR A 66 -8.95 4.90 -15.99
CA TYR A 66 -8.17 4.70 -14.75
C TYR A 66 -9.08 4.46 -13.55
N GLY A 67 -8.70 3.49 -12.70
CA GLY A 67 -9.46 3.09 -11.52
C GLY A 67 -10.81 2.41 -11.78
N THR A 68 -11.15 2.00 -13.01
CA THR A 68 -12.46 1.41 -13.35
C THR A 68 -12.77 0.10 -12.64
N THR A 69 -11.76 -0.74 -12.42
CA THR A 69 -11.91 -2.11 -11.92
C THR A 69 -12.06 -2.16 -10.40
N PHE A 70 -11.33 -1.32 -9.66
CA PHE A 70 -11.34 -1.37 -8.18
C PHE A 70 -11.96 -0.15 -7.50
N PHE A 71 -11.65 1.06 -7.99
CA PHE A 71 -12.07 2.30 -7.31
C PHE A 71 -13.35 2.90 -7.92
N HIS A 72 -13.71 2.47 -9.12
CA HIS A 72 -14.82 2.96 -9.94
C HIS A 72 -14.80 4.48 -10.17
N ARG A 73 -13.59 5.08 -10.13
CA ARG A 73 -13.32 6.49 -10.41
C ARG A 73 -11.83 6.69 -10.72
N PRO A 74 -11.45 7.75 -11.45
CA PRO A 74 -10.04 8.12 -11.60
C PRO A 74 -9.38 8.37 -10.25
N THR A 75 -8.19 7.80 -10.05
CA THR A 75 -7.41 7.88 -8.80
C THR A 75 -6.02 8.48 -8.99
N ASN A 76 -5.69 8.98 -10.18
CA ASN A 76 -4.35 9.43 -10.57
C ASN A 76 -3.28 8.33 -10.50
N ARG A 77 -3.69 7.09 -10.73
CA ARG A 77 -2.82 5.92 -10.78
C ARG A 77 -2.69 5.45 -12.22
N TYR A 78 -1.52 4.95 -12.57
CA TYR A 78 -1.26 4.35 -13.88
C TYR A 78 -1.81 2.92 -13.96
N SER A 79 -3.05 2.72 -13.51
CA SER A 79 -3.74 1.43 -13.46
C SER A 79 -5.27 1.62 -13.46
N ASP A 80 -6.00 0.60 -13.90
CA ASP A 80 -7.46 0.50 -13.79
C ASP A 80 -7.91 0.09 -12.37
N GLY A 81 -6.98 -0.18 -11.46
CA GLY A 81 -7.27 -0.56 -10.09
C GLY A 81 -6.08 -0.35 -9.15
N ARG A 82 -5.87 -1.31 -8.26
CA ARG A 82 -4.77 -1.29 -7.29
C ARG A 82 -3.41 -1.51 -7.96
N LEU A 83 -2.36 -0.96 -7.37
CA LEU A 83 -0.97 -1.20 -7.77
C LEU A 83 -0.37 -2.38 -6.99
N VAL A 84 0.69 -3.01 -7.52
CA VAL A 84 1.38 -4.15 -6.89
C VAL A 84 1.78 -3.86 -5.44
N VAL A 85 2.25 -2.63 -5.17
CA VAL A 85 2.63 -2.17 -3.82
C VAL A 85 1.47 -2.26 -2.81
N GLU A 86 0.23 -2.10 -3.28
CA GLU A 86 -0.95 -2.18 -2.42
C GLU A 86 -1.36 -3.62 -2.12
N PHE A 87 -1.19 -4.54 -3.08
CA PHE A 87 -1.35 -5.98 -2.83
C PHE A 87 -0.31 -6.46 -1.81
N LEU A 88 0.93 -6.00 -1.92
CA LEU A 88 1.96 -6.28 -0.93
C LEU A 88 1.57 -5.74 0.46
N ALA A 89 1.14 -4.48 0.53
CA ALA A 89 0.79 -3.84 1.80
C ALA A 89 -0.37 -4.55 2.52
N THR A 90 -1.50 -4.77 1.84
CA THR A 90 -2.72 -5.26 2.50
C THR A 90 -2.87 -6.76 2.48
N ASP A 91 -2.43 -7.44 1.42
CA ASP A 91 -2.77 -8.86 1.21
C ASP A 91 -1.62 -9.77 1.66
N VAL A 92 -0.38 -9.31 1.53
CA VAL A 92 0.82 -10.07 1.97
C VAL A 92 1.25 -9.66 3.39
N LEU A 93 1.38 -8.36 3.65
CA LEU A 93 1.86 -7.82 4.93
C LEU A 93 0.71 -7.53 5.92
N ALA A 94 -0.54 -7.68 5.45
CA ALA A 94 -1.77 -7.46 6.22
C ALA A 94 -1.94 -6.03 6.76
N LEU A 95 -1.14 -5.04 6.36
CA LEU A 95 -1.08 -3.70 6.95
C LEU A 95 -2.47 -3.03 7.04
N PRO A 96 -2.79 -2.33 8.14
CA PRO A 96 -4.15 -1.81 8.41
C PRO A 96 -4.63 -0.72 7.46
N SER A 97 -3.77 -0.16 6.61
CA SER A 97 -4.12 0.90 5.66
C SER A 97 -3.22 0.87 4.43
N PHE A 98 -3.71 1.47 3.33
CA PHE A 98 -2.87 1.79 2.17
C PHE A 98 -1.72 2.73 2.56
N LEU A 99 -0.66 2.77 1.76
CA LEU A 99 0.48 3.62 2.04
C LEU A 99 0.13 5.10 1.91
N LEU A 100 0.72 5.93 2.77
CA LEU A 100 0.54 7.37 2.72
C LEU A 100 1.26 7.97 1.49
N GLU A 101 0.54 8.73 0.69
CA GLU A 101 1.06 9.44 -0.48
C GLU A 101 1.78 10.75 -0.07
N LEU A 102 2.80 11.17 -0.82
CA LEU A 102 3.53 12.43 -0.59
C LEU A 102 2.61 13.66 -0.65
N THR A 103 1.63 13.66 -1.55
CA THR A 103 0.64 14.75 -1.67
C THR A 103 -0.25 14.89 -0.43
N THR A 104 -0.40 13.81 0.33
CA THR A 104 -1.16 13.78 1.59
C THR A 104 -0.30 14.19 2.80
N LEU A 105 1.01 13.94 2.77
CA LEU A 105 1.96 14.44 3.77
C LEU A 105 2.05 15.97 3.81
N SER A 106 1.90 16.63 2.66
CA SER A 106 1.86 18.09 2.54
C SER A 106 0.62 18.71 3.20
N ARG A 107 -0.50 17.98 3.26
CA ARG A 107 -1.75 18.43 3.86
C ARG A 107 -1.86 17.94 5.31
N ASN A 108 -1.21 18.65 6.22
CA ASN A 108 -1.33 18.48 7.68
C ASN A 108 -0.69 17.18 8.23
N ALA A 109 0.64 17.19 8.34
CA ALA A 109 1.51 16.06 8.67
C ALA A 109 1.31 15.42 10.07
N THR A 110 0.63 16.10 10.99
CA THR A 110 0.57 15.71 12.41
C THR A 110 -0.54 14.69 12.70
N ALA A 111 -1.67 14.76 12.00
CA ALA A 111 -2.79 13.81 12.16
C ALA A 111 -2.63 12.56 11.27
N THR A 112 -1.87 12.67 10.18
CA THR A 112 -1.70 11.63 9.15
C THR A 112 -0.62 10.61 9.48
N ARG A 113 0.25 10.85 10.46
CA ARG A 113 1.34 9.89 10.77
C ARG A 113 0.90 8.71 11.65
N ALA A 114 -0.20 8.86 12.40
CA ALA A 114 -0.65 7.86 13.37
C ALA A 114 -1.51 6.73 12.77
N SER A 115 -2.07 6.91 11.56
CA SER A 115 -3.02 5.97 10.95
C SER A 115 -2.46 5.17 9.77
N TYR A 116 -1.23 5.47 9.33
CA TYR A 116 -0.64 4.87 8.14
C TYR A 116 0.53 3.97 8.49
N SER A 117 0.58 2.80 7.85
CA SER A 117 1.63 1.80 8.09
C SER A 117 2.79 1.93 7.10
N GLY A 118 3.09 3.14 6.66
CA GLY A 118 4.11 3.36 5.64
C GLY A 118 3.90 4.59 4.77
N VAL A 119 4.90 4.87 3.93
CA VAL A 119 4.92 6.02 3.01
C VAL A 119 5.32 5.54 1.62
N ASN A 120 4.64 6.05 0.61
CA ASN A 120 4.95 5.81 -0.79
C ASN A 120 5.59 7.06 -1.43
N PHE A 121 6.83 6.91 -1.86
CA PHE A 121 7.64 7.92 -2.55
C PHE A 121 7.70 7.73 -4.07
N GLY A 122 7.01 6.72 -4.63
CA GLY A 122 6.99 6.49 -6.07
C GLY A 122 6.43 7.70 -6.83
N VAL A 123 7.08 8.11 -7.91
CA VAL A 123 6.64 9.22 -8.78
C VAL A 123 6.77 8.76 -10.22
N ALA A 124 5.72 8.90 -11.01
CA ALA A 124 5.76 8.48 -12.41
C ALA A 124 6.87 9.16 -13.19
N GLY A 125 7.56 8.37 -14.01
CA GLY A 125 8.71 8.82 -14.78
C GLY A 125 10.01 8.96 -13.97
N ALA A 126 10.02 8.62 -12.68
CA ALA A 126 11.26 8.55 -11.91
C ALA A 126 12.24 7.53 -12.54
N THR A 127 13.50 7.93 -12.66
CA THR A 127 14.58 7.10 -13.20
C THR A 127 15.59 6.75 -12.12
N ALA A 128 16.22 5.57 -12.26
CA ALA A 128 17.34 5.19 -11.39
C ALA A 128 18.63 5.98 -11.68
N ILE A 129 18.70 6.60 -12.86
CA ILE A 129 19.85 7.38 -13.34
C ILE A 129 19.55 8.88 -13.28
N GLU A 130 20.60 9.67 -13.10
CA GLU A 130 20.53 11.13 -13.08
C GLU A 130 19.86 11.69 -14.34
N TYR A 131 19.00 12.68 -14.16
CA TYR A 131 18.23 13.29 -15.25
C TYR A 131 19.15 13.78 -16.38
N GLU A 132 20.25 14.44 -16.02
CA GLU A 132 21.25 14.96 -16.95
C GLU A 132 21.89 13.86 -17.81
N PHE A 133 22.19 12.73 -17.20
CA PHE A 133 22.74 11.57 -17.91
C PHE A 133 21.70 10.97 -18.86
N PHE A 134 20.46 10.81 -18.40
CA PHE A 134 19.35 10.32 -19.21
C PHE A 134 19.04 11.24 -20.40
N ALA A 135 18.99 12.55 -20.18
CA ALA A 135 18.68 13.55 -21.19
C ALA A 135 19.71 13.56 -22.33
N ARG A 136 21.00 13.39 -22.01
CA ARG A 136 22.08 13.30 -23.01
C ARG A 136 21.99 12.05 -23.90
N GLN A 137 21.37 10.98 -23.43
CA GLN A 137 21.25 9.72 -24.17
C GLN A 137 19.96 9.61 -24.98
N LYS A 138 19.02 10.56 -24.85
CA LYS A 138 17.83 10.56 -25.70
C LYS A 138 18.26 10.68 -27.16
N PRO A 139 17.95 9.69 -28.02
CA PRO A 139 18.15 9.85 -29.45
C PRO A 139 17.32 11.05 -29.88
N THR A 140 17.97 12.11 -30.37
CA THR A 140 17.26 13.21 -31.00
C THR A 140 16.37 12.60 -32.08
N SER A 141 15.05 12.69 -31.93
CA SER A 141 14.18 12.29 -33.02
C SER A 141 14.58 13.15 -34.22
N ARG A 142 15.14 12.52 -35.25
CA ARG A 142 15.35 13.19 -36.53
C ARG A 142 13.95 13.59 -37.00
N ARG A 143 13.59 14.85 -36.83
CA ARG A 143 12.54 15.46 -37.65
C ARG A 143 12.99 15.26 -39.09
N SER A 144 12.37 14.32 -39.79
CA SER A 144 12.43 14.31 -41.25
C SER A 144 11.77 15.60 -41.71
N PRO A 145 12.46 16.44 -42.50
CA PRO A 145 11.78 17.54 -43.18
C PRO A 145 10.85 16.93 -44.23
N SER A 146 9.58 17.34 -44.22
CA SER A 146 8.65 17.25 -45.34
C SER A 146 7.96 18.59 -45.46
#